data_AF-A0A0C9XKQ9-F1
#
_entry.id   AF-A0A0C9XKQ9-F1
#
_cell.length_a   1.000
_cell.length_b   1.000
_cell.length_c   1.000
_cell.angle_alpha   90.00
_cell.angle_beta   90.00
_cell.angle_gamma   90.00
#
_symmetry.space_group_name_H-M   'P 1'
#
loop_
_entity.id
_entity.type
_entity.pdbx_description
1 polymer ?
#
loop_
_entity_poly.entity_id
_entity_poly.type
_entity_poly.pdbx_seq_one_letter_code
_entity_poly.pdbx_strand_id
1 'polypeptide(L)'
;MPYAAVVPCSSRFDPVGPPATRLATKSACRKSHNEDFQYATSNSSTTDACCKSIHKQCIKSEQKHHDKLWVSYHRLKDALLVSNQRSSKVSLLDCTTTHVKYLEMTAQQLQHISVNEALILGTAEQRHTAAAAITTMSQ
;
A
#
# COMPACT_ATOMS: atom_id res chain seq x y z
N MET A 1 -15.38 -17.95 59.58
CA MET A 1 -14.09 -17.95 58.85
C MET A 1 -14.39 -17.80 57.37
N PRO A 2 -14.20 -16.62 56.74
CA PRO A 2 -14.38 -16.48 55.30
C PRO A 2 -13.11 -16.90 54.55
N TYR A 3 -13.25 -17.76 53.55
CA TYR A 3 -12.15 -18.19 52.69
C TYR A 3 -11.84 -17.11 51.64
N ALA A 4 -10.64 -16.54 51.68
CA ALA A 4 -10.12 -15.69 50.62
C ALA A 4 -9.57 -16.58 49.49
N ALA A 5 -10.23 -16.57 48.33
CA ALA A 5 -9.71 -17.22 47.14
C ALA A 5 -8.61 -16.35 46.51
N VAL A 6 -7.34 -16.67 46.77
CA VAL A 6 -6.21 -16.13 46.01
C VAL A 6 -6.13 -16.91 44.71
N VAL A 7 -6.58 -16.30 43.62
CA VAL A 7 -6.33 -16.80 42.26
C VAL A 7 -4.91 -16.39 41.88
N PRO A 8 -3.98 -17.34 41.64
CA PRO A 8 -2.66 -16.99 41.12
C PRO A 8 -2.84 -16.43 39.71
N CYS A 9 -2.51 -15.16 39.52
CA CYS A 9 -2.44 -14.54 38.20
C CYS A 9 -1.47 -15.36 37.35
N SER A 10 -2.01 -16.11 36.39
CA SER A 10 -1.24 -16.97 35.49
C SER A 10 -0.08 -16.18 34.90
N SER A 11 1.14 -16.66 35.15
CA SER A 11 2.31 -16.37 34.33
C SER A 11 1.92 -16.62 32.87
N ARG A 12 1.61 -15.54 32.15
CA ARG A 12 1.42 -15.61 30.70
C ARG A 12 2.81 -15.80 30.13
N PHE A 13 3.07 -17.04 29.74
CA PHE A 13 4.22 -17.40 28.93
C PHE A 13 4.09 -16.65 27.59
N ASP A 14 4.91 -15.62 27.39
CA ASP A 14 5.06 -14.94 26.10
C ASP A 14 6.14 -15.68 25.29
N PRO A 15 5.79 -16.40 24.21
CA PRO A 15 6.77 -17.13 23.39
C PRO A 15 7.64 -16.22 22.52
N VAL A 16 7.43 -14.89 22.57
CA VAL A 16 8.29 -13.90 21.93
C VAL A 16 8.85 -13.02 23.06
N GLY A 17 10.03 -13.39 23.56
CA GLY A 17 10.72 -12.68 24.63
C GLY A 17 10.88 -11.17 24.31
N PRO A 18 11.01 -10.32 25.35
CA PRO A 18 11.08 -8.88 25.17
C PRO A 18 12.24 -8.50 24.23
N PRO A 19 12.07 -7.49 23.36
CA PRO A 19 13.07 -7.13 22.37
C PRO A 19 14.40 -6.77 23.04
N ALA A 20 15.49 -7.29 22.48
CA ALA A 20 16.86 -7.10 22.96
C ALA A 20 17.14 -5.62 23.26
N THR A 21 17.40 -5.35 24.54
CA THR A 21 17.78 -4.03 25.06
C THR A 21 19.10 -3.63 24.40
N ARG A 22 19.08 -2.55 23.62
CA ARG A 22 20.32 -1.91 23.15
C ARG A 22 21.03 -1.28 24.36
N LEU A 23 22.24 -1.78 24.61
CA LEU A 23 23.33 -1.30 25.46
C LEU A 23 23.09 0.03 26.19
N ALA A 24 22.86 -0.09 27.50
CA ALA A 24 23.02 0.98 28.47
C ALA A 24 24.50 1.37 28.60
N THR A 25 24.84 2.58 28.19
CA THR A 25 26.09 3.23 28.62
C THR A 25 25.95 3.67 30.08
N LYS A 26 26.92 3.19 30.87
CA LYS A 26 27.11 3.46 32.30
C LYS A 26 27.05 4.95 32.63
N SER A 27 26.28 5.33 33.64
CA SER A 27 26.77 6.26 34.66
C SER A 27 26.27 5.82 36.03
N ALA A 28 27.22 5.38 36.85
CA ALA A 28 27.00 5.17 38.27
C ALA A 28 26.98 6.55 38.94
N CYS A 29 25.86 6.94 39.52
CA CYS A 29 25.84 7.97 40.55
C CYS A 29 25.22 7.36 41.82
N ARG A 30 26.08 6.86 42.71
CA ARG A 30 25.70 6.69 44.10
C ARG A 30 25.72 8.07 44.74
N LYS A 31 24.56 8.60 45.12
CA LYS A 31 24.45 9.57 46.21
C LYS A 31 23.19 9.23 46.99
N SER A 32 23.40 8.55 48.11
CA SER A 32 22.46 8.52 49.22
C SER A 32 22.36 9.94 49.77
N HIS A 33 21.16 10.51 49.76
CA HIS A 33 20.78 11.58 50.68
C HIS A 33 19.26 11.53 50.87
N ASN A 34 18.90 11.59 52.14
CA ASN A 34 17.58 11.48 52.73
C ASN A 34 16.66 12.65 52.34
N GLU A 35 15.39 12.54 52.74
CA GLU A 35 14.29 13.54 52.76
C GLU A 35 13.24 13.48 51.61
N ASP A 36 12.06 12.95 51.97
CA ASP A 36 10.71 13.35 51.54
C ASP A 36 10.55 13.99 50.15
N PHE A 37 10.59 13.19 49.08
CA PHE A 37 10.04 13.61 47.79
C PHE A 37 8.52 13.45 47.80
N GLN A 38 7.86 14.53 48.20
CA GLN A 38 6.43 14.77 48.00
C GLN A 38 6.00 14.28 46.61
N TYR A 39 4.90 13.52 46.56
CA TYR A 39 4.20 13.18 45.33
C TYR A 39 3.82 14.47 44.59
N ALA A 40 4.67 14.91 43.66
CA ALA A 40 4.38 16.01 42.75
C ALA A 40 3.35 15.54 41.70
N THR A 41 2.09 15.48 42.11
CA THR A 41 0.90 15.17 41.28
C THR A 41 0.53 16.31 40.32
N SER A 42 1.47 17.15 39.88
CA SER A 42 1.14 18.39 39.13
C SER A 42 1.49 18.39 37.63
N ASN A 43 2.07 17.32 37.09
CA ASN A 43 2.44 17.25 35.66
C ASN A 43 1.62 16.22 34.84
N SER A 44 0.70 15.47 35.47
CA SER A 44 -0.09 14.43 34.80
C SER A 44 -1.00 15.01 33.71
N SER A 45 -1.60 16.17 33.94
CA SER A 45 -2.64 16.72 33.06
C SER A 45 -2.13 17.10 31.67
N THR A 46 -0.89 17.60 31.56
CA THR A 46 -0.28 18.03 30.29
C THR A 46 0.24 16.84 29.49
N THR A 47 0.82 15.84 30.15
CA THR A 47 1.22 14.58 29.52
C THR A 47 0.00 13.78 29.06
N ASP A 48 -1.07 13.72 29.86
CA ASP A 48 -2.33 13.06 29.49
C ASP A 48 -3.02 13.76 28.32
N ALA A 49 -3.00 15.10 28.28
CA ALA A 49 -3.50 15.87 27.15
C ALA A 49 -2.67 15.63 25.88
N CYS A 50 -1.33 15.56 26.00
CA CYS A 50 -0.43 15.25 24.90
C CYS A 50 -0.67 13.83 24.37
N CYS A 51 -0.71 12.82 25.25
CA CYS A 51 -1.00 11.43 24.89
C CYS A 51 -2.35 11.27 24.20
N LYS A 52 -3.41 11.92 24.69
CA LYS A 52 -4.74 11.92 24.05
C LYS A 52 -4.71 12.62 22.68
N SER A 53 -3.92 13.68 22.53
CA SER A 53 -3.75 14.37 21.24
C SER A 53 -3.06 13.47 20.21
N ILE A 54 -1.98 12.80 20.59
CA ILE A 54 -1.25 11.85 19.74
C ILE A 54 -2.17 10.69 19.34
N HIS A 55 -2.89 10.09 20.29
CA HIS A 55 -3.84 9.02 19.99
C HIS A 55 -4.92 9.46 18.99
N LYS A 56 -5.51 10.65 19.19
CA LYS A 56 -6.47 11.24 18.24
C LYS A 56 -5.83 11.49 16.87
N GLN A 57 -4.59 11.94 16.83
CA GLN A 57 -3.87 12.17 15.58
C GLN A 57 -3.63 10.84 14.83
N CYS A 58 -3.22 9.79 15.53
CA CYS A 58 -3.05 8.45 14.95
C CYS A 58 -4.37 7.90 14.40
N ILE A 59 -5.47 8.02 15.14
CA ILE A 59 -6.81 7.62 14.64
C ILE A 59 -7.16 8.39 13.37
N LYS A 60 -6.98 9.72 13.37
CA LYS A 60 -7.30 10.57 12.21
C LYS A 60 -6.43 10.27 11.00
N SER A 61 -5.13 10.04 11.19
CA SER A 61 -4.23 9.71 10.08
C SER A 61 -4.57 8.36 9.47
N GLU A 62 -4.91 7.36 10.30
CA GLU A 62 -5.30 6.03 9.82
C GLU A 62 -6.66 6.09 9.10
N GLN A 63 -7.63 6.84 9.64
CA GLN A 63 -8.91 7.02 8.95
C GLN A 63 -8.74 7.70 7.59
N LYS A 64 -7.90 8.74 7.51
CA LYS A 64 -7.57 9.39 6.23
C LYS A 64 -6.92 8.41 5.24
N HIS A 65 -6.10 7.49 5.73
CA HIS A 65 -5.50 6.45 4.90
C HIS A 65 -6.56 5.45 4.41
N HIS A 66 -7.47 5.00 5.29
CA HIS A 66 -8.61 4.18 4.93
C HIS A 66 -9.52 4.84 3.89
N ASP A 67 -9.85 6.12 4.05
CA ASP A 67 -10.72 6.85 3.13
C ASP A 67 -10.08 6.98 1.73
N LYS A 68 -8.77 7.26 1.69
CA LYS A 68 -8.01 7.26 0.43
C LYS A 68 -8.07 5.91 -0.26
N LEU A 69 -7.81 4.81 0.48
CA LEU A 69 -7.92 3.46 -0.07
C LEU A 69 -9.33 3.20 -0.59
N TRP A 70 -10.35 3.56 0.18
CA TRP A 70 -11.75 3.37 -0.21
C TRP A 70 -12.08 4.08 -1.54
N VAL A 71 -11.64 5.33 -1.71
CA VAL A 71 -11.81 6.07 -2.98
C VAL A 71 -11.06 5.38 -4.13
N SER A 72 -9.84 4.89 -3.90
CA SER A 72 -9.08 4.15 -4.93
C SER A 72 -9.79 2.87 -5.36
N TYR A 73 -10.32 2.08 -4.41
CA TYR A 73 -11.11 0.88 -4.72
C TYR A 73 -12.42 1.23 -5.45
N HIS A 74 -13.10 2.31 -5.07
CA HIS A 74 -14.31 2.76 -5.75
C HIS A 74 -14.02 3.14 -7.21
N ARG A 75 -13.00 3.97 -7.44
CA ARG A 75 -12.55 4.34 -8.79
C ARG A 75 -12.18 3.12 -9.64
N LEU A 76 -11.54 2.14 -9.03
CA LEU A 76 -11.17 0.90 -9.70
C LEU A 76 -12.40 0.07 -10.11
N LYS A 77 -13.41 0.04 -9.25
CA LYS A 77 -14.70 -0.60 -9.53
C LYS A 77 -15.42 0.07 -10.69
N ASP A 78 -15.44 1.40 -10.73
CA ASP A 78 -16.09 2.16 -11.80
C ASP A 78 -15.39 1.98 -13.15
N ALA A 79 -14.05 1.86 -13.15
CA ALA A 79 -13.26 1.63 -14.37
C ALA A 79 -13.44 0.22 -14.97
N LEU A 80 -13.82 -0.75 -14.14
CA LEU A 80 -14.08 -2.12 -14.59
C LEU A 80 -15.55 -2.24 -15.01
N LEU A 81 -15.80 -2.27 -16.33
CA LEU A 81 -17.10 -2.35 -17.01
C LEU A 81 -18.06 -3.47 -16.55
N VAL A 82 -17.67 -4.34 -15.61
CA VAL A 82 -18.35 -5.59 -15.26
C VAL A 82 -18.92 -5.60 -13.84
N SER A 83 -18.47 -4.75 -12.92
CA SER A 83 -18.76 -4.94 -11.49
C SER A 83 -19.84 -4.00 -10.94
N ASN A 84 -21.11 -4.18 -11.33
CA ASN A 84 -22.21 -3.42 -10.71
C ASN A 84 -22.67 -3.99 -9.34
N GLN A 85 -22.21 -5.18 -8.94
CA GLN A 85 -22.53 -5.81 -7.64
C GLN A 85 -21.40 -5.69 -6.59
N ARG A 86 -21.65 -6.13 -5.35
CA ARG A 86 -20.70 -6.11 -4.21
C ARG A 86 -19.50 -7.04 -4.48
N SER A 87 -18.52 -6.58 -5.25
CA SER A 87 -17.24 -7.25 -5.42
C SER A 87 -16.38 -7.13 -4.16
N SER A 88 -15.72 -8.24 -3.79
CA SER A 88 -14.76 -8.24 -2.69
C SER A 88 -13.48 -7.47 -3.10
N LYS A 89 -12.71 -6.97 -2.10
CA LYS A 89 -11.43 -6.29 -2.37
C LYS A 89 -10.48 -7.16 -3.21
N VAL A 90 -10.41 -8.45 -2.90
CA VAL A 90 -9.55 -9.42 -3.60
C VAL A 90 -10.03 -9.61 -5.03
N SER A 91 -11.33 -9.87 -5.22
CA SER A 91 -11.92 -10.06 -6.55
C SER A 91 -11.72 -8.84 -7.45
N LEU A 92 -11.77 -7.62 -6.88
CA LEU A 92 -11.53 -6.41 -7.65
C LEU A 92 -10.08 -6.33 -8.14
N LEU A 93 -9.11 -6.64 -7.27
CA LEU A 93 -7.69 -6.64 -7.62
C LEU A 93 -7.34 -7.72 -8.66
N ASP A 94 -7.91 -8.91 -8.53
CA ASP A 94 -7.71 -10.01 -9.49
C ASP A 94 -8.30 -9.65 -10.86
N CYS A 95 -9.49 -9.05 -10.87
CA CYS A 95 -10.14 -8.57 -12.08
C CYS A 95 -9.32 -7.46 -12.75
N THR A 96 -8.83 -6.47 -11.99
CA THR A 96 -7.93 -5.43 -12.50
C THR A 96 -6.68 -6.02 -13.13
N THR A 97 -6.02 -6.95 -12.45
CA THR A 97 -4.80 -7.58 -12.94
C THR A 97 -5.07 -8.30 -14.27
N THR A 98 -6.20 -8.99 -14.38
CA THR A 98 -6.61 -9.65 -15.63
C THR A 98 -6.94 -8.63 -16.72
N HIS A 99 -7.62 -7.54 -16.39
CA HIS A 99 -7.99 -6.49 -17.34
C HIS A 99 -6.78 -5.74 -17.89
N VAL A 100 -5.77 -5.46 -17.04
CA VAL A 100 -4.50 -4.88 -17.47
C VAL A 100 -3.81 -5.78 -18.50
N LYS A 101 -3.68 -7.08 -18.21
CA LYS A 101 -3.08 -8.06 -19.15
C LYS A 101 -3.86 -8.13 -20.47
N TYR A 102 -5.19 -8.10 -20.40
CA TYR A 102 -6.04 -8.07 -21.59
C TYR A 102 -5.75 -6.82 -22.44
N LEU A 103 -5.75 -5.63 -21.83
CA LEU A 103 -5.46 -4.38 -22.53
C LEU A 103 -4.05 -4.37 -23.13
N GLU A 104 -3.04 -4.88 -22.42
CA GLU A 104 -1.67 -5.03 -22.92
C GLU A 104 -1.61 -5.92 -24.17
N MET A 105 -2.27 -7.07 -24.13
CA MET A 105 -2.34 -8.00 -25.26
C MET A 105 -3.08 -7.39 -26.46
N THR A 106 -4.20 -6.70 -26.22
CA THR A 106 -4.94 -6.00 -27.28
C THR A 106 -4.11 -4.87 -27.89
N ALA A 107 -3.39 -4.09 -27.07
CA ALA A 107 -2.52 -3.03 -27.55
C ALA A 107 -1.39 -3.59 -28.46
N GLN A 108 -0.75 -4.68 -28.05
CA GLN A 108 0.27 -5.36 -28.87
C GLN A 108 -0.31 -5.88 -30.20
N GLN A 109 -1.50 -6.48 -30.16
CA GLN A 109 -2.16 -6.96 -31.37
C GLN A 109 -2.48 -5.82 -32.34
N LEU A 110 -3.02 -4.70 -31.84
CA LEU A 110 -3.33 -3.53 -32.65
C LEU A 110 -2.07 -2.88 -33.24
N GLN A 111 -0.98 -2.78 -32.46
CA GLN A 111 0.31 -2.30 -32.97
C GLN A 111 0.84 -3.21 -34.09
N HIS A 112 0.76 -4.54 -33.91
CA HIS A 112 1.20 -5.49 -34.93
C HIS A 112 0.38 -5.38 -36.21
N ILE A 113 -0.95 -5.26 -36.10
CA ILE A 113 -1.84 -5.04 -37.27
C ILE A 113 -1.46 -3.73 -37.98
N SER A 114 -1.30 -2.63 -37.22
CA SER A 114 -0.93 -1.34 -37.79
C SER A 114 0.42 -1.37 -38.52
N VAL A 115 1.44 -2.02 -37.96
CA VAL A 115 2.75 -2.19 -38.62
C VAL A 115 2.62 -3.03 -39.89
N ASN A 116 1.84 -4.10 -39.85
CA ASN A 116 1.62 -4.95 -41.01
C ASN A 116 0.87 -4.21 -42.13
N GLU A 117 -0.16 -3.43 -41.80
CA GLU A 117 -0.85 -2.57 -42.77
C GLU A 117 0.10 -1.54 -43.40
N ALA A 118 0.91 -0.87 -42.59
CA ALA A 118 1.91 0.10 -43.09
C ALA A 118 2.97 -0.56 -44.00
N LEU A 119 3.43 -1.77 -43.65
CA LEU A 119 4.37 -2.53 -44.47
C LEU A 119 3.76 -2.97 -45.81
N ILE A 120 2.50 -3.42 -45.79
CA ILE A 120 1.76 -3.81 -47.00
C ILE A 120 1.60 -2.61 -47.93
N LEU A 121 1.21 -1.44 -47.40
CA LEU A 121 1.07 -0.22 -48.18
C LEU A 121 2.41 0.28 -48.73
N GLY A 122 3.47 0.30 -47.91
CA GLY A 122 4.80 0.72 -48.35
C GLY A 122 5.42 -0.20 -49.42
N THR A 123 5.20 -1.52 -49.33
CA THR A 123 5.68 -2.45 -50.35
C THR A 123 4.87 -2.40 -51.65
N ALA A 124 3.57 -2.09 -51.58
CA ALA A 124 2.77 -1.84 -52.78
C ALA A 124 3.28 -0.61 -53.54
N GLU A 125 3.52 0.50 -52.83
CA GLU A 125 4.05 1.73 -53.43
C GLU A 125 5.43 1.54 -54.09
N GLN A 126 6.34 0.79 -53.45
CA GLN A 126 7.64 0.46 -54.02
C GLN A 126 7.55 -0.38 -55.31
N ARG A 127 6.61 -1.34 -55.40
CA ARG A 127 6.42 -2.12 -56.62
C ARG A 127 5.86 -1.27 -57.76
N HIS A 128 4.94 -0.36 -57.48
CA HIS A 128 4.38 0.54 -58.50
C HIS A 128 5.43 1.52 -59.04
N THR A 129 6.24 2.11 -58.16
CA THR A 129 7.35 3.00 -58.58
C THR A 129 8.44 2.25 -59.35
N ALA A 130 8.81 1.04 -58.92
CA ALA A 130 9.78 0.22 -59.65
C ALA A 130 9.27 -0.20 -61.04
N ALA A 131 8.01 -0.61 -61.17
CA ALA A 131 7.41 -0.97 -62.46
C ALA A 131 7.30 0.23 -63.43
N ALA A 132 6.97 1.41 -62.91
CA ALA A 132 6.94 2.65 -63.70
C ALA A 132 8.34 3.05 -64.18
N ALA A 133 9.36 2.96 -63.33
CA ALA A 133 10.75 3.28 -63.68
C ALA A 133 11.29 2.36 -64.79
N ILE A 134 11.01 1.06 -64.72
CA ILE A 134 11.41 0.08 -65.73
C ILE A 134 10.74 0.40 -67.08
N THR A 135 9.47 0.80 -67.08
CA THR A 135 8.74 1.19 -68.30
C THR A 135 9.34 2.43 -68.96
N THR A 136 9.78 3.42 -68.17
CA THR A 136 10.43 4.63 -68.69
C THR A 136 11.85 4.41 -69.22
N MET A 137 12.57 3.37 -68.76
CA MET A 137 13.93 3.07 -69.23
C MET A 137 13.96 2.17 -70.49
N SER A 138 12.81 1.66 -70.94
CA SER A 138 12.72 0.78 -72.11
C SER A 138 12.20 1.48 -73.38
N GLN A 139 12.12 2.81 -73.39
CA GLN A 139 11.76 3.63 -74.57
C GLN A 139 12.99 4.23 -75.25
#